data_AF-A0A6F8TSF6-F1
#
_entry.id   AF-A0A6F8TSF6-F1
#
_cell.length_a   1.000
_cell.length_b   1.000
_cell.length_c   1.000
_cell.angle_alpha   90.00
_cell.angle_beta   90.00
_cell.angle_gamma   90.00
#
_symmetry.space_group_name_H-M   'P 1'
#
loop_
_entity.id
_entity.type
_entity.pdbx_description
1 polymer ?
#
loop_
_entity_poly.entity_id
_entity_poly.type
_entity_poly.pdbx_seq_one_letter_code
_entity_poly.pdbx_strand_id
1 'polypeptide(L)'
;MTDFMQNIDINGDDTMIRKKLRQFKCLTLKLLRLKDNAHSIALGFTVGLLINFVPSFGIGPVISTACARIFKGNSFAGLIGGVSLIWAFPFFFYLNLVVGHLIYPIDSINPTMHTVHSTGDVMGMGLHLGKVFVTGMLINIFIFGFLIYTIMNSVFRRYRGNMLTFVHRKWNF
;
A
#
# COMPACT_ATOMS: atom_id res chain seq x y z
N MET A 1 -40.46 -3.02 9.63
CA MET A 1 -39.79 -2.57 8.39
C MET A 1 -38.31 -2.26 8.64
N THR A 2 -37.99 -1.63 9.79
CA THR A 2 -36.63 -1.41 10.30
C THR A 2 -35.81 -2.69 10.51
N ASP A 3 -36.38 -3.75 11.11
CA ASP A 3 -35.65 -5.02 11.33
C ASP A 3 -35.30 -5.78 10.05
N PHE A 4 -36.11 -5.61 8.99
CA PHE A 4 -35.88 -6.27 7.70
C PHE A 4 -34.76 -5.57 6.91
N MET A 5 -34.66 -4.24 7.00
CA MET A 5 -33.54 -3.49 6.41
C MET A 5 -32.23 -3.75 7.17
N GLN A 6 -32.28 -3.86 8.50
CA GLN A 6 -31.10 -4.15 9.32
C GLN A 6 -30.54 -5.57 9.08
N ASN A 7 -31.39 -6.57 8.83
CA ASN A 7 -30.94 -7.94 8.55
C ASN A 7 -30.31 -8.09 7.14
N ILE A 8 -30.78 -7.32 6.16
CA ILE A 8 -30.19 -7.30 4.80
C ILE A 8 -28.80 -6.65 4.83
N ASP A 9 -28.60 -5.60 5.62
CA ASP A 9 -27.33 -4.88 5.73
C ASP A 9 -26.24 -5.77 6.38
N ILE A 10 -26.57 -6.46 7.48
CA ILE A 10 -25.63 -7.35 8.21
C ILE A 10 -25.18 -8.54 7.34
N ASN A 11 -26.10 -9.18 6.61
CA ASN A 11 -25.80 -10.36 5.79
C ASN A 11 -25.06 -10.01 4.47
N GLY A 12 -25.33 -8.81 3.93
CA GLY A 12 -24.64 -8.25 2.77
C GLY A 12 -23.18 -7.92 3.06
N ASP A 13 -22.89 -7.31 4.21
CA ASP A 13 -21.52 -6.97 4.61
C ASP A 13 -20.69 -8.23 4.92
N ASP A 14 -21.26 -9.20 5.64
CA ASP A 14 -20.60 -10.48 5.96
C ASP A 14 -20.16 -11.26 4.71
N THR A 15 -20.99 -11.27 3.67
CA THR A 15 -20.67 -11.98 2.42
C THR A 15 -19.63 -11.24 1.58
N MET A 16 -19.66 -9.91 1.55
CA MET A 16 -18.64 -9.07 0.91
C MET A 16 -17.28 -9.20 1.60
N ILE A 17 -17.24 -9.11 2.93
CA ILE A 17 -16.03 -9.26 3.74
C ILE A 17 -15.41 -10.64 3.51
N ARG A 18 -16.21 -11.71 3.56
CA ARG A 18 -15.72 -13.08 3.31
C ARG A 18 -15.17 -13.27 1.90
N LYS A 19 -15.78 -12.65 0.87
CA LYS A 19 -15.27 -12.67 -0.51
C LYS A 19 -13.91 -11.97 -0.61
N LYS A 20 -13.76 -10.77 -0.02
CA LYS A 20 -12.50 -10.02 0.01
C LYS A 20 -11.42 -10.79 0.78
N LEU A 21 -11.76 -11.38 1.93
CA LEU A 21 -10.85 -12.22 2.71
C LEU A 21 -10.39 -13.46 1.92
N ARG A 22 -11.30 -14.08 1.16
CA ARG A 22 -11.00 -15.24 0.31
C ARG A 22 -10.09 -14.87 -0.86
N GLN A 23 -10.32 -13.72 -1.49
CA GLN A 23 -9.43 -13.17 -2.52
C GLN A 23 -8.04 -12.89 -1.93
N PHE A 24 -7.97 -12.22 -0.78
CA PHE A 24 -6.72 -11.94 -0.09
C PHE A 24 -5.97 -13.23 0.24
N LYS A 25 -6.65 -14.22 0.83
CA LYS A 25 -6.08 -15.55 1.14
C LYS A 25 -5.57 -16.25 -0.12
N CYS A 26 -6.29 -16.17 -1.23
CA CYS A 26 -5.90 -16.77 -2.51
C CYS A 26 -4.67 -16.07 -3.11
N LEU A 27 -4.63 -14.73 -3.06
CA LEU A 27 -3.46 -13.92 -3.43
C LEU A 27 -2.25 -14.28 -2.57
N THR A 28 -2.42 -14.37 -1.25
CA THR A 28 -1.38 -14.78 -0.30
C THR A 28 -0.88 -16.20 -0.60
N LEU A 29 -1.76 -17.16 -0.88
CA LEU A 29 -1.41 -18.53 -1.24
C LEU A 29 -0.66 -18.61 -2.58
N LYS A 30 -1.08 -17.84 -3.59
CA LYS A 30 -0.35 -17.75 -4.87
C LYS A 30 1.04 -17.15 -4.68
N LEU A 31 1.16 -16.10 -3.86
CA LEU A 31 2.42 -15.50 -3.44
C LEU A 31 3.32 -16.50 -2.70
N LEU A 32 2.75 -17.31 -1.82
CA LEU A 32 3.48 -18.33 -1.04
C LEU A 32 3.95 -19.53 -1.85
N ARG A 33 3.31 -19.82 -2.99
CA ARG A 33 3.69 -20.94 -3.86
C ARG A 33 4.80 -20.59 -4.85
N LEU A 34 5.27 -19.34 -4.87
CA LEU A 34 6.42 -18.95 -5.68
C LEU A 34 7.67 -19.68 -5.18
N LYS A 35 8.40 -20.32 -6.11
CA LYS A 35 9.64 -21.10 -5.89
C LYS A 35 10.83 -20.25 -5.42
N ASP A 36 10.60 -18.98 -5.12
CA ASP A 36 11.63 -17.99 -4.85
C ASP A 36 11.87 -17.84 -3.34
N ASN A 37 12.99 -17.25 -2.95
CA ASN A 37 13.29 -17.03 -1.54
C ASN A 37 12.23 -16.13 -0.90
N ALA A 38 11.71 -16.55 0.25
CA ALA A 38 10.71 -15.81 1.03
C ALA A 38 11.06 -14.33 1.21
N HIS A 39 12.35 -14.04 1.40
CA HIS A 39 12.88 -12.69 1.52
C HIS A 39 12.73 -11.89 0.22
N SER A 40 13.08 -12.45 -0.94
CA SER A 40 12.95 -11.80 -2.24
C SER A 40 11.49 -11.51 -2.62
N ILE A 41 10.56 -12.38 -2.20
CA ILE A 41 9.13 -12.20 -2.39
C ILE A 41 8.60 -11.07 -1.49
N ALA A 42 8.94 -11.09 -0.19
CA ALA A 42 8.53 -10.06 0.76
C ALA A 42 9.09 -8.68 0.36
N LEU A 43 10.34 -8.62 -0.09
CA LEU A 43 10.97 -7.41 -0.58
C LEU A 43 10.26 -6.89 -1.83
N GLY A 44 10.08 -7.74 -2.85
CA GLY A 44 9.38 -7.37 -4.08
C GLY A 44 7.98 -6.83 -3.81
N PHE A 45 7.19 -7.52 -2.98
CA PHE A 45 5.84 -7.09 -2.60
C PHE A 45 5.84 -5.76 -1.84
N THR A 46 6.77 -5.57 -0.90
CA THR A 46 6.90 -4.31 -0.14
C THR A 46 7.21 -3.15 -1.07
N VAL A 47 8.22 -3.29 -1.93
CA VAL A 47 8.59 -2.27 -2.93
C VAL A 47 7.40 -1.94 -3.83
N GLY A 48 6.65 -2.96 -4.26
CA GLY A 48 5.46 -2.76 -5.06
C GLY A 48 4.35 -1.99 -4.34
N LEU A 49 4.08 -2.31 -3.07
CA LEU A 49 3.12 -1.57 -2.26
C LEU A 49 3.53 -0.11 -2.08
N LEU A 50 4.81 0.16 -1.81
CA LEU A 50 5.34 1.50 -1.58
C LEU A 50 5.12 2.45 -2.76
N ILE A 51 5.10 1.93 -3.99
CA ILE A 51 4.88 2.74 -5.19
C ILE A 51 3.46 3.30 -5.27
N ASN A 52 2.51 2.76 -4.50
CA ASN A 52 1.17 3.34 -4.39
C ASN A 52 1.15 4.66 -3.60
N PHE A 53 2.18 4.95 -2.79
CA PHE A 53 2.34 6.26 -2.15
C PHE A 53 2.84 7.32 -3.13
N VAL A 54 3.48 6.89 -4.23
CA VAL A 54 3.94 7.79 -5.29
C VAL A 54 2.78 8.05 -6.25
N PRO A 55 2.45 9.31 -6.56
CA PRO A 55 1.40 9.64 -7.53
C PRO A 55 1.85 9.26 -8.95
N SER A 56 1.68 7.99 -9.27
CA SER A 56 2.05 7.37 -10.54
C SER A 56 0.87 7.31 -11.53
N PHE A 57 -0.31 7.84 -11.16
CA PHE A 57 -1.46 8.02 -12.06
C PHE A 57 -1.79 6.82 -12.97
N GLY A 58 -1.71 5.60 -12.43
CA GLY A 58 -2.07 4.37 -13.14
C GLY A 58 -0.90 3.58 -13.76
N ILE A 59 0.32 4.14 -13.85
CA ILE A 59 1.51 3.39 -14.27
C ILE A 59 2.23 2.69 -13.09
N GLY A 60 1.70 2.78 -11.87
CA GLY A 60 2.24 2.18 -10.66
C GLY A 60 2.58 0.68 -10.75
N PRO A 61 1.75 -0.20 -11.33
CA PRO A 61 2.07 -1.61 -11.53
C PRO A 61 3.31 -1.88 -12.39
N VAL A 62 3.55 -1.02 -13.39
CA VAL A 62 4.73 -1.13 -14.26
C VAL A 62 5.97 -0.69 -13.50
N ILE A 63 5.90 0.46 -12.83
CA ILE A 63 6.99 0.98 -12.00
C ILE A 63 7.34 0.00 -10.88
N SER A 64 6.34 -0.62 -10.25
CA SER A 64 6.56 -1.61 -9.18
C SER A 64 7.23 -2.88 -9.64
N THR A 65 6.87 -3.37 -10.81
CA THR A 65 7.55 -4.53 -11.40
C THR A 65 9.01 -4.20 -11.73
N ALA A 66 9.27 -3.01 -12.26
CA ALA A 66 10.62 -2.53 -12.57
C ALA A 66 11.46 -2.34 -11.30
N CYS A 67 10.93 -1.63 -10.30
CA CYS A 67 11.61 -1.42 -9.02
C CYS A 67 11.87 -2.75 -8.30
N ALA A 68 10.91 -3.68 -8.29
CA ALA A 68 11.13 -5.00 -7.69
C ALA A 68 12.31 -5.74 -8.34
N ARG A 69 12.51 -5.63 -9.67
CA ARG A 69 13.69 -6.19 -10.35
C ARG A 69 14.98 -5.53 -9.91
N ILE A 70 15.00 -4.19 -9.82
CA ILE A 70 16.19 -3.42 -9.42
C ILE A 70 16.66 -3.83 -8.02
N PHE A 71 15.71 -3.98 -7.08
CA PHE A 71 16.01 -4.39 -5.72
C PHE A 71 16.25 -5.90 -5.54
N LYS A 72 16.46 -6.67 -6.63
CA LYS A 72 16.63 -8.13 -6.61
C LYS A 72 15.47 -8.87 -5.93
N GLY A 73 14.29 -8.25 -5.90
CA GLY A 73 13.05 -8.83 -5.42
C GLY A 73 12.30 -9.55 -6.56
N ASN A 74 11.30 -10.33 -6.18
CA ASN A 74 10.50 -11.03 -7.18
C ASN A 74 9.59 -10.06 -7.95
N SER A 75 9.72 -10.02 -9.28
CA SER A 75 8.96 -9.08 -10.12
C SER A 75 7.45 -9.29 -10.04
N PHE A 76 7.01 -10.55 -9.93
CA PHE A 76 5.58 -10.90 -9.83
C PHE A 76 5.02 -10.46 -8.48
N ALA A 77 5.78 -10.63 -7.40
CA ALA A 77 5.41 -10.11 -6.09
C ALA A 77 5.31 -8.58 -6.09
N GLY A 78 6.23 -7.90 -6.78
CA GLY A 78 6.19 -6.45 -7.02
C GLY A 78 4.94 -5.99 -7.77
N LEU A 79 4.58 -6.65 -8.87
CA LEU A 79 3.36 -6.37 -9.62
C LEU A 79 2.11 -6.51 -8.72
N ILE A 80 2.02 -7.59 -7.95
CA ILE A 80 0.88 -7.83 -7.05
C ILE A 80 0.81 -6.73 -5.99
N GLY A 81 1.95 -6.37 -5.38
CA GLY A 81 2.02 -5.26 -4.43
C GLY A 81 1.58 -3.93 -5.06
N GLY A 82 2.04 -3.64 -6.27
CA GLY A 82 1.67 -2.46 -7.04
C GLY A 82 0.19 -2.38 -7.38
N VAL A 83 -0.47 -3.50 -7.65
CA VAL A 83 -1.91 -3.54 -7.97
C VAL A 83 -2.79 -3.53 -6.71
N SER A 84 -2.26 -4.03 -5.58
CA SER A 84 -3.05 -4.28 -4.36
C SER A 84 -3.70 -3.02 -3.78
N LEU A 85 -3.06 -1.86 -3.92
CA LEU A 85 -3.50 -0.61 -3.28
C LEU A 85 -3.98 0.46 -4.27
N ILE A 86 -4.12 0.14 -5.56
CA ILE A 86 -4.62 1.09 -6.57
C ILE A 86 -5.97 1.69 -6.17
N TRP A 87 -6.89 0.85 -5.67
CA TRP A 87 -8.23 1.29 -5.25
C TRP A 87 -8.20 2.25 -4.05
N ALA A 88 -7.16 2.18 -3.23
CA ALA A 88 -6.94 3.03 -2.07
C ALA A 88 -6.03 4.23 -2.39
N PHE A 89 -5.74 4.49 -3.66
CA PHE A 89 -4.89 5.59 -4.10
C PHE A 89 -5.32 6.97 -3.55
N PRO A 90 -6.61 7.38 -3.60
CA PRO A 90 -7.02 8.68 -3.07
C PRO A 90 -6.73 8.82 -1.57
N PHE A 91 -6.84 7.71 -0.83
CA PHE A 91 -6.54 7.67 0.60
C PHE A 91 -5.04 7.87 0.87
N PHE A 92 -4.15 7.17 0.14
CA PHE A 92 -2.71 7.37 0.30
C PHE A 92 -2.24 8.75 -0.14
N PHE A 93 -2.84 9.29 -1.20
CA PHE A 93 -2.58 10.65 -1.65
C PHE A 93 -2.92 11.67 -0.56
N TYR A 94 -4.09 11.53 0.06
CA TYR A 94 -4.51 12.38 1.18
C TYR A 94 -3.59 12.20 2.40
N LEU A 95 -3.21 10.95 2.73
CA LEU A 95 -2.31 10.66 3.85
C LEU A 95 -0.94 11.34 3.68
N ASN A 96 -0.40 11.43 2.46
CA ASN A 96 0.84 12.16 2.20
C ASN A 96 0.69 13.66 2.52
N LEU A 97 -0.45 14.27 2.20
CA LEU A 97 -0.71 15.67 2.54
C LEU A 97 -0.84 15.86 4.05
N VAL A 98 -1.58 14.98 4.74
CA VAL A 98 -1.77 15.06 6.20
C VAL A 98 -0.45 14.92 6.94
N VAL A 99 0.34 13.91 6.61
CA VAL A 99 1.65 13.68 7.25
C VAL A 99 2.63 14.79 6.91
N GLY A 100 2.61 15.28 5.67
CA GLY A 100 3.41 16.43 5.27
C GLY A 100 3.05 17.69 6.06
N HIS A 101 1.75 17.96 6.19
CA HIS A 101 1.23 19.11 6.92
C HIS A 101 1.53 19.04 8.41
N LEU A 102 1.60 17.84 9.00
CA LEU A 102 2.00 17.69 10.39
C LEU A 102 3.45 18.16 10.64
N ILE A 103 4.34 17.98 9.67
CA ILE A 103 5.77 18.33 9.77
C ILE A 103 6.02 19.78 9.35
N TYR A 104 5.42 20.18 8.24
CA TYR A 104 5.37 21.55 7.77
C TYR A 104 3.92 22.00 7.86
N PRO A 105 3.46 22.45 9.05
CA PRO A 105 2.16 23.06 9.17
C PRO A 105 2.15 24.20 8.17
N ILE A 106 1.33 24.01 7.14
CA ILE A 106 0.98 25.11 6.28
C ILE A 106 0.15 25.98 7.21
N ASP A 107 0.70 27.10 7.65
CA ASP A 107 -0.09 28.16 8.26
C ASP A 107 -1.20 28.45 7.27
N SER A 108 -2.34 27.81 7.53
CA SER A 108 -3.48 27.88 6.65
C SER A 108 -3.96 29.29 6.86
N ILE A 109 -3.73 30.12 5.84
CA ILE A 109 -4.71 31.10 5.45
C ILE A 109 -4.97 32.05 6.63
N ASN A 110 -4.07 33.01 6.85
CA ASN A 110 -4.64 34.34 7.02
C ASN A 110 -5.32 34.62 5.69
N PRO A 111 -6.66 34.67 5.58
CA PRO A 111 -7.28 35.34 4.46
C PRO A 111 -7.12 36.85 4.71
N THR A 112 -5.92 37.31 5.07
CA THR A 112 -5.56 38.67 4.71
C THR A 112 -5.73 38.67 3.22
N MET A 113 -6.65 39.50 2.75
CA MET A 113 -7.04 39.64 1.36
C MET A 113 -5.87 40.20 0.54
N HIS A 114 -4.75 39.48 0.50
CA HIS A 114 -3.81 39.55 -0.59
C HIS A 114 -4.55 38.92 -1.76
N THR A 115 -5.36 39.76 -2.40
CA THR A 115 -5.72 39.64 -3.80
C THR A 115 -4.52 39.01 -4.51
N VAL A 116 -4.66 37.73 -4.88
CA VAL A 116 -3.67 37.01 -5.68
C VAL A 116 -3.66 37.71 -7.03
N HIS A 117 -2.87 38.78 -7.13
CA HIS A 117 -2.89 39.68 -8.27
C HIS A 117 -1.74 39.37 -9.24
N SER A 118 -0.96 38.33 -8.96
CA SER A 118 0.20 37.95 -9.77
C SER A 118 0.36 36.44 -9.88
N THR A 119 0.64 35.97 -11.10
CA THR A 119 0.90 34.56 -11.44
C THR A 119 2.07 33.95 -10.65
N GLY A 120 2.94 34.79 -10.06
CA GLY A 120 4.01 34.34 -9.17
C GLY A 120 3.53 33.75 -7.84
N ASP A 121 2.43 34.28 -7.28
CA ASP A 121 1.94 33.87 -5.96
C ASP A 121 1.26 32.50 -6.00
N VAL A 122 0.51 32.22 -7.08
CA VAL A 122 -0.10 30.88 -7.30
C VAL A 122 0.98 29.80 -7.49
N MET A 123 2.08 30.14 -8.15
CA MET A 123 3.19 29.22 -8.37
C MET A 123 3.93 28.92 -7.07
N GLY A 124 4.18 29.95 -6.24
CA GLY A 124 4.79 29.80 -4.92
C GLY A 124 3.96 28.91 -3.99
N MET A 125 2.63 29.08 -3.99
CA MET A 125 1.72 28.25 -3.21
C MET A 125 1.70 26.79 -3.71
N GLY A 126 1.69 26.57 -5.03
CA GLY A 126 1.77 25.23 -5.61
C GLY A 126 3.08 24.51 -5.28
N LEU A 127 4.22 25.21 -5.33
CA LEU A 127 5.52 24.67 -4.94
C LEU A 127 5.57 24.32 -3.44
N HIS A 128 5.00 25.18 -2.60
CA HIS A 128 4.91 24.91 -1.16
C HIS A 128 4.06 23.66 -0.88
N LEU A 129 2.90 23.55 -1.51
CA LEU A 129 2.02 22.39 -1.39
C LEU A 129 2.72 21.11 -1.88
N GLY A 130 3.45 21.19 -3.00
CA GLY A 130 4.27 20.10 -3.52
C GLY A 130 5.37 19.67 -2.55
N LYS A 131 6.05 20.63 -1.91
CA LYS A 131 7.09 20.35 -0.90
C LYS A 131 6.51 19.61 0.31
N VAL A 132 5.36 20.05 0.81
CA VAL A 132 4.63 19.41 1.91
C VAL A 132 4.25 17.98 1.53
N PHE A 133 3.68 17.79 0.34
CA PHE A 133 3.30 16.49 -0.19
C PHE A 133 4.50 15.53 -0.30
N VAL A 134 5.60 15.95 -0.92
CA VAL A 134 6.80 15.11 -1.11
C VAL A 134 7.41 14.73 0.24
N THR A 135 7.42 15.65 1.20
CA THR A 135 7.91 15.39 2.56
C THR A 135 7.08 14.30 3.23
N GLY A 136 5.74 14.44 3.21
CA GLY A 136 4.85 13.43 3.77
C GLY A 136 4.95 12.08 3.05
N MET A 137 5.12 12.09 1.73
CA MET A 137 5.34 10.89 0.93
C MET A 137 6.60 10.12 1.35
N LEU A 138 7.73 10.81 1.54
CA LEU A 138 8.98 10.15 1.98
C LEU A 138 8.83 9.52 3.37
N ILE A 139 8.23 10.25 4.31
CA ILE A 139 8.00 9.77 5.67
C ILE A 139 7.09 8.53 5.65
N ASN A 140 5.98 8.58 4.91
CA ASN A 140 5.09 7.45 4.75
C ASN A 140 5.82 6.24 4.14
N ILE A 141 6.62 6.44 3.09
CA ILE A 141 7.39 5.35 2.46
C ILE A 141 8.34 4.68 3.47
N PHE A 142 9.01 5.45 4.31
CA PHE A 142 9.90 4.89 5.34
C PHE A 142 9.12 4.08 6.40
N ILE A 143 8.06 4.67 6.96
CA ILE A 143 7.27 4.04 8.04
C ILE A 143 6.55 2.80 7.52
N PHE A 144 5.79 2.94 6.44
CA PHE A 144 5.06 1.81 5.84
C PHE A 144 6.01 0.78 5.24
N GLY A 145 7.15 1.19 4.68
CA GLY A 145 8.15 0.27 4.15
C GLY A 145 8.69 -0.66 5.21
N PHE A 146 9.08 -0.10 6.36
CA PHE A 146 9.53 -0.88 7.50
C PHE A 146 8.42 -1.78 8.05
N LEU A 147 7.21 -1.26 8.20
CA LEU A 147 6.05 -2.00 8.71
C LEU A 147 5.68 -3.18 7.79
N ILE A 148 5.49 -2.93 6.50
CA ILE A 148 5.09 -3.93 5.50
C ILE A 148 6.17 -4.98 5.33
N TYR A 149 7.45 -4.59 5.25
CA TYR A 149 8.55 -5.53 5.16
C TYR A 149 8.58 -6.48 6.38
N THR A 150 8.42 -5.93 7.59
CA THR A 150 8.42 -6.72 8.83
C THR A 150 7.21 -7.66 8.88
N ILE A 151 6.02 -7.19 8.53
CA ILE A 151 4.80 -8.02 8.45
C ILE A 151 5.00 -9.13 7.45
N MET A 152 5.46 -8.80 6.24
CA MET A 152 5.54 -9.78 5.15
C MET A 152 6.65 -10.80 5.41
N ASN A 153 7.80 -10.37 5.91
CA ASN A 153 8.85 -11.28 6.38
C ASN A 153 8.35 -12.19 7.53
N SER A 154 7.56 -11.66 8.46
CA SER A 154 6.98 -12.44 9.56
C SER A 154 5.96 -13.48 9.08
N VAL A 155 5.06 -13.10 8.18
CA VAL A 155 4.08 -14.00 7.55
C VAL A 155 4.82 -15.14 6.85
N PHE A 156 5.78 -14.82 5.98
CA PHE A 156 6.53 -15.84 5.24
C PHE A 156 7.37 -16.75 6.14
N ARG A 157 8.00 -16.21 7.20
CA ARG A 157 8.71 -17.03 8.21
C ARG A 157 7.77 -18.00 8.94
N ARG A 158 6.58 -17.54 9.33
CA ARG A 158 5.58 -18.35 10.05
C ARG A 158 5.00 -19.46 9.17
N TYR A 159 4.81 -19.19 7.88
CA TYR A 159 4.33 -20.20 6.93
C TYR A 159 5.40 -21.24 6.53
N ARG A 160 6.69 -20.87 6.46
CA ARG A 160 7.78 -21.85 6.28
C ARG A 160 7.85 -22.87 7.43
N GLY A 161 7.66 -22.41 8.67
CA GLY A 161 7.61 -23.30 9.84
C GLY A 161 6.47 -24.33 9.75
N ASN A 162 5.27 -23.90 9.34
CA ASN A 162 4.12 -24.80 9.19
C ASN A 162 4.24 -25.74 7.96
N MET A 163 4.91 -25.33 6.88
CA MET A 163 5.11 -26.19 5.71
C MET A 163 6.05 -27.36 5.99
N LEU A 164 7.09 -27.19 6.83
CA LEU A 164 7.94 -28.32 7.24
C LEU A 164 7.12 -29.39 7.98
N THR A 165 6.20 -28.98 8.85
CA THR A 165 5.31 -29.92 9.57
C THR A 165 4.31 -30.59 8.62
N PHE A 166 3.81 -29.88 7.61
CA PHE A 166 2.86 -30.43 6.64
C PHE A 166 3.50 -31.41 5.64
N VAL A 167 4.74 -31.14 5.22
CA VAL A 167 5.50 -32.05 4.34
C VAL A 167 5.93 -33.30 5.11
N HIS A 168 6.41 -33.16 6.36
CA HIS A 168 6.78 -34.31 7.18
C HIS A 168 5.57 -35.22 7.50
N ARG A 169 4.39 -34.65 7.74
CA ARG A 169 3.16 -35.42 8.00
C ARG A 169 2.62 -36.18 6.77
N LYS A 170 3.00 -35.76 5.55
CA LYS A 170 2.55 -36.39 4.30
C LYS A 170 3.59 -37.35 3.69
N TRP A 171 4.81 -37.36 4.24
CA TRP A 171 5.94 -38.17 3.75
C TRP A 171 6.48 -39.16 4.79
N ASN A 172 5.84 -39.30 5.95
CA ASN A 172 6.01 -40.50 6.76
C ASN A 172 5.03 -41.57 6.26
N PHE A 173 5.61 -42.68 5.82
CA PHE A 173 5.01 -43.90 5.29
C PHE A 173 3.98 -44.51 6.24
#